data_AF-A0A6I8N1M3-F1
#
_entry.id   AF-A0A6I8N1M3-F1
#
_cell.length_a   1.000
_cell.length_b   1.000
_cell.length_c   1.000
_cell.angle_alpha   90.00
_cell.angle_beta   90.00
_cell.angle_gamma   90.00
#
_symmetry.space_group_name_H-M   'P 1'
#
loop_
_entity.id
_entity.type
_entity.pdbx_description
1 polymer ?
#
loop_
_entity_poly.entity_id
_entity_poly.type
_entity_poly.pdbx_seq_one_letter_code
_entity_poly.pdbx_strand_id
1 'polypeptide(L)'
;PPPGPSGSAGGPGPSLPAPEPGPLRADGPVALSQEGENNDKFFTHPKDAKALAAYLFAHNHFFYLMELATALLLLLLSLCEAPAVPALRLGIYVHATLELLALMVVVFELSVKMRWLGFHTFVRHRRTMVKTVVLLVQFIEAIVVLVRQTSHVRVTRALRCIFLVDCRYCGAVRRNLRQIFQSLPPFIDILLLLLFFMVIFAVLGQCPPLPYFSSLENSIVNLFVLLTTANFPDVMMPSYSRSGWSCVFFIVYLSIELYFIMSLLLAVVFDTFNDFEKRKFKSLLLHKRTAIQHAYCLLTSQRVQAGISYKHFEGLMRFYQPRMRARERYLTFRALNQSNMPVLSLEDFYDIYEVAALKWKAKRNREYWFDELPRTAFLIFKGRSPSGPPRCSSYPAVPSLCLPGGNFFSKEVPWSSISFLTVYGVELFLKTTGLGPVEYLSSGWNLFDFSVTVLAFLGLVALAFDLGPLYFIMVLRPLQLLRLFKQKNRYRNVLDTMFELLPRMARCLPPLPPTSSPPPGAGSPFGPGTVPPAGRRL
;
A
#
# COMPACT_ATOMS: atom_id res chain seq x y z
N PRO A 1 -39.63 -33.73 -44.18
CA PRO A 1 -39.72 -35.14 -44.64
C PRO A 1 -38.71 -35.37 -45.79
N PRO A 2 -38.03 -36.53 -45.84
CA PRO A 2 -36.63 -36.77 -46.28
C PRO A 2 -36.52 -37.05 -47.81
N PRO A 3 -35.39 -37.49 -48.45
CA PRO A 3 -34.16 -38.15 -47.93
C PRO A 3 -32.79 -37.73 -48.53
N GLY A 4 -31.71 -38.28 -47.96
CA GLY A 4 -30.31 -38.01 -48.33
C GLY A 4 -29.74 -38.92 -49.43
N PRO A 5 -28.41 -38.90 -49.63
CA PRO A 5 -27.71 -40.15 -49.94
C PRO A 5 -26.35 -40.32 -49.22
N SER A 6 -25.93 -41.58 -49.27
CA SER A 6 -24.85 -42.29 -48.58
C SER A 6 -23.43 -42.11 -49.13
N GLY A 7 -22.44 -42.27 -48.23
CA GLY A 7 -21.31 -43.19 -48.43
C GLY A 7 -19.93 -42.60 -48.80
N SER A 8 -18.95 -42.77 -47.91
CA SER A 8 -17.70 -43.50 -48.22
C SER A 8 -16.76 -43.58 -47.00
N ALA A 9 -16.16 -44.75 -46.84
CA ALA A 9 -15.22 -45.11 -45.80
C ALA A 9 -13.83 -44.50 -46.05
N GLY A 10 -13.15 -44.08 -44.98
CA GLY A 10 -11.72 -43.78 -44.96
C GLY A 10 -11.14 -44.20 -43.62
N GLY A 11 -10.27 -45.20 -43.62
CA GLY A 11 -9.60 -45.72 -42.43
C GLY A 11 -8.67 -44.69 -41.76
N PRO A 12 -8.28 -44.90 -40.49
CA PRO A 12 -7.36 -44.01 -39.80
C PRO A 12 -5.93 -44.20 -40.36
N GLY A 13 -5.44 -43.19 -41.08
CA GLY A 13 -4.03 -43.05 -41.44
C GLY A 13 -3.14 -42.86 -40.19
N PRO A 14 -1.83 -43.10 -40.32
CA PRO A 14 -0.93 -43.30 -39.19
C PRO A 14 -0.83 -42.06 -38.31
N SER A 15 -0.94 -42.28 -37.01
CA SER A 15 -0.69 -41.32 -35.94
C SER A 15 0.65 -40.60 -36.13
N LEU A 16 0.62 -39.33 -36.52
CA LEU A 16 1.79 -38.46 -36.38
C LEU A 16 2.17 -38.40 -34.89
N PRO A 17 3.47 -38.48 -34.54
CA PRO A 17 3.90 -38.32 -33.15
C PRO A 17 3.47 -36.93 -32.67
N ALA A 18 2.78 -36.89 -31.53
CA ALA A 18 2.44 -35.65 -30.86
C ALA A 18 3.74 -34.86 -30.57
N PRO A 19 3.83 -33.57 -30.96
CA PRO A 19 4.99 -32.78 -30.59
C PRO A 19 4.99 -32.59 -29.08
N GLU A 20 6.16 -32.79 -28.46
CA GLU A 20 6.40 -32.56 -27.04
C GLU A 20 5.87 -31.18 -26.57
N PRO A 21 5.48 -31.04 -25.29
CA PRO A 21 5.00 -29.77 -24.75
C PRO A 21 6.16 -28.77 -24.66
N GLY A 22 6.34 -27.98 -25.72
CA GLY A 22 7.36 -26.94 -25.79
C GLY A 22 7.09 -25.75 -24.83
N PRO A 23 8.14 -25.02 -24.44
CA PRO A 23 8.07 -23.89 -23.49
C PRO A 23 7.12 -22.77 -23.92
N LEU A 24 6.97 -22.53 -25.23
CA LEU A 24 6.08 -21.51 -25.82
C LEU A 24 4.58 -21.66 -25.44
N ARG A 25 4.14 -22.87 -25.03
CA ARG A 25 2.72 -23.11 -24.66
C ARG A 25 2.42 -22.86 -23.19
N ALA A 26 3.44 -22.87 -22.33
CA ALA A 26 3.29 -22.54 -20.90
C ALA A 26 3.20 -21.02 -20.66
N ASP A 27 3.63 -20.20 -21.63
CA ASP A 27 3.63 -18.73 -21.52
C ASP A 27 2.23 -18.12 -21.54
N GLY A 28 1.28 -18.69 -22.31
CA GLY A 28 -0.10 -18.20 -22.44
C GLY A 28 -0.91 -18.22 -21.13
N PRO A 29 -1.03 -19.35 -20.41
CA PRO A 29 -1.80 -19.39 -19.16
C PRO A 29 -1.17 -18.52 -18.06
N VAL A 30 0.16 -18.34 -18.09
CA VAL A 30 0.89 -17.46 -17.16
C VAL A 30 0.61 -16.00 -17.47
N ALA A 31 0.64 -15.62 -18.74
CA ALA A 31 0.30 -14.27 -19.18
C ALA A 31 -1.15 -13.93 -18.76
N LEU A 32 -2.10 -14.86 -18.91
CA LEU A 32 -3.48 -14.70 -18.46
C LEU A 32 -3.62 -14.54 -16.93
N SER A 33 -2.88 -15.33 -16.15
CA SER A 33 -2.85 -15.17 -14.69
C SER A 33 -2.24 -13.82 -14.27
N GLN A 34 -1.20 -13.37 -14.95
CA GLN A 34 -0.60 -12.04 -14.72
C GLN A 34 -1.54 -10.91 -15.17
N GLU A 35 -2.22 -11.04 -16.31
CA GLU A 35 -3.24 -10.08 -16.77
C GLU A 35 -4.41 -9.97 -15.79
N GLY A 36 -4.84 -11.10 -15.22
CA GLY A 36 -5.86 -11.16 -14.17
C GLY A 36 -5.44 -10.43 -12.90
N GLU A 37 -4.22 -10.66 -12.43
CA GLU A 37 -3.66 -9.98 -11.25
C GLU A 37 -3.49 -8.47 -11.47
N ASN A 38 -3.04 -8.10 -12.66
CA ASN A 38 -2.77 -6.72 -13.06
C ASN A 38 -4.03 -5.93 -13.44
N ASN A 39 -5.17 -6.61 -13.59
CA ASN A 39 -6.44 -6.05 -14.09
C ASN A 39 -6.27 -5.42 -15.48
N ASP A 40 -5.55 -6.12 -16.36
CA ASP A 40 -5.43 -5.79 -17.77
C ASP A 40 -6.58 -6.45 -18.56
N LYS A 41 -6.95 -5.85 -19.70
CA LYS A 41 -8.08 -6.33 -20.51
C LYS A 41 -7.64 -7.52 -21.36
N PHE A 42 -8.41 -8.61 -21.34
CA PHE A 42 -8.10 -9.83 -22.14
C PHE A 42 -8.12 -9.64 -23.66
N PHE A 43 -8.74 -8.56 -24.18
CA PHE A 43 -8.74 -8.27 -25.62
C PHE A 43 -7.33 -8.01 -26.17
N THR A 44 -6.40 -7.56 -25.33
CA THR A 44 -5.01 -7.27 -25.71
C THR A 44 -4.05 -8.43 -25.47
N HIS A 45 -4.58 -9.63 -25.24
CA HIS A 45 -3.77 -10.82 -24.99
C HIS A 45 -2.86 -11.14 -26.20
N PRO A 46 -1.54 -11.31 -26.01
CA PRO A 46 -0.62 -11.58 -27.10
C PRO A 46 -0.89 -12.97 -27.72
N LYS A 47 -1.21 -13.01 -29.01
CA LYS A 47 -1.38 -14.26 -29.78
C LYS A 47 -0.12 -14.64 -30.57
N ASP A 48 0.61 -13.63 -31.03
CA ASP A 48 1.82 -13.80 -31.84
C ASP A 48 3.09 -13.77 -31.00
N ALA A 49 4.15 -14.46 -31.43
CA ALA A 49 5.46 -14.43 -30.76
C ALA A 49 6.04 -13.00 -30.65
N LYS A 50 5.80 -12.15 -31.66
CA LYS A 50 6.21 -10.73 -31.65
C LYS A 50 5.44 -9.92 -30.60
N ALA A 51 4.15 -10.19 -30.44
CA ALA A 51 3.30 -9.54 -29.44
C ALA A 51 3.66 -10.01 -28.02
N LEU A 52 3.97 -11.29 -27.86
CA LEU A 52 4.42 -11.87 -26.60
C LEU A 52 5.77 -11.26 -26.16
N ALA A 53 6.73 -11.13 -27.07
CA ALA A 53 8.01 -10.48 -26.78
C ALA A 53 7.82 -9.02 -26.34
N ALA A 54 6.92 -8.28 -27.00
CA ALA A 54 6.57 -6.91 -26.60
C ALA A 54 5.88 -6.85 -25.23
N TYR A 55 4.97 -7.79 -24.96
CA TYR A 55 4.30 -7.91 -23.66
C TYR A 55 5.30 -8.18 -22.53
N LEU A 56 6.17 -9.18 -22.70
CA LEU A 56 7.21 -9.54 -21.72
C LEU A 56 8.18 -8.39 -21.47
N PHE A 57 8.56 -7.66 -22.52
CA PHE A 57 9.41 -6.48 -22.40
C PHE A 57 8.72 -5.36 -21.58
N ALA A 58 7.45 -5.05 -21.90
CA ALA A 58 6.67 -4.03 -21.19
C ALA A 58 6.33 -4.42 -19.74
N HIS A 59 6.29 -5.73 -19.44
CA HIS A 59 5.97 -6.25 -18.10
C HIS A 59 7.18 -6.57 -17.23
N ASN A 60 8.36 -6.08 -17.62
CA ASN A 60 9.56 -6.26 -16.84
C ASN A 60 9.65 -5.27 -15.66
N HIS A 61 10.23 -5.70 -14.54
CA HIS A 61 10.45 -4.87 -13.36
C HIS A 61 11.30 -3.63 -13.66
N PHE A 62 12.31 -3.78 -14.53
CA PHE A 62 13.14 -2.65 -14.97
C PHE A 62 12.34 -1.58 -15.71
N PHE A 63 11.35 -1.99 -16.52
CA PHE A 63 10.49 -1.04 -17.22
C PHE A 63 9.63 -0.26 -16.23
N TYR A 64 9.06 -0.93 -15.23
CA TYR A 64 8.29 -0.25 -14.17
C TYR A 64 9.15 0.69 -13.31
N LEU A 65 10.39 0.32 -13.02
CA LEU A 65 11.33 1.16 -12.28
C LEU A 65 11.72 2.39 -13.10
N MET A 66 11.96 2.23 -14.40
CA MET A 66 12.24 3.32 -15.33
C MET A 66 11.08 4.31 -15.41
N GLU A 67 9.82 3.83 -15.51
CA GLU A 67 8.63 4.69 -15.48
C GLU A 67 8.57 5.53 -14.19
N LEU A 68 8.77 4.88 -13.05
CA LEU A 68 8.71 5.55 -11.75
C LEU A 68 9.84 6.56 -11.58
N ALA A 69 11.07 6.20 -11.96
CA ALA A 69 12.24 7.06 -11.86
C ALA A 69 12.09 8.30 -12.74
N THR A 70 11.61 8.14 -13.98
CA THR A 70 11.40 9.26 -14.92
C THR A 70 10.31 10.21 -14.41
N ALA A 71 9.19 9.67 -13.92
CA ALA A 71 8.12 10.48 -13.34
C ALA A 71 8.60 11.23 -12.07
N LEU A 72 9.33 10.55 -11.18
CA LEU A 72 9.87 11.17 -9.97
C LEU A 72 10.88 12.27 -10.32
N LEU A 73 11.74 12.03 -11.31
CA LEU A 73 12.71 13.01 -11.81
C LEU A 73 12.00 14.27 -12.34
N LEU A 74 10.95 14.13 -13.15
CA LEU A 74 10.17 15.26 -13.67
C LEU A 74 9.50 16.09 -12.56
N LEU A 75 9.02 15.44 -11.50
CA LEU A 75 8.44 16.13 -10.33
C LEU A 75 9.53 16.83 -9.51
N LEU A 76 10.64 16.15 -9.22
CA LEU A 76 11.75 16.71 -8.45
C LEU A 76 12.46 17.85 -9.18
N LEU A 77 12.46 17.86 -10.51
CA LEU A 77 13.03 18.95 -11.30
C LEU A 77 12.37 20.30 -10.98
N SER A 78 11.11 20.30 -10.55
CA SER A 78 10.40 21.51 -10.11
C SER A 78 11.06 22.18 -8.89
N LEU A 79 11.89 21.49 -8.11
CA LEU A 79 12.65 22.07 -6.99
C LEU A 79 13.81 22.95 -7.47
N CYS A 80 14.33 22.65 -8.66
CA CYS A 80 15.48 23.33 -9.27
C CYS A 80 15.08 24.45 -10.24
N GLU A 81 13.83 24.43 -10.70
CA GLU A 81 13.24 25.42 -11.60
C GLU A 81 12.70 26.64 -10.83
N ALA A 82 12.68 27.83 -11.45
CA ALA A 82 12.12 29.03 -10.82
C ALA A 82 10.61 28.86 -10.49
N PRO A 83 10.14 29.22 -9.28
CA PRO A 83 10.91 29.67 -8.10
C PRO A 83 11.64 28.51 -7.40
N ALA A 84 12.97 28.51 -7.47
CA ALA A 84 13.80 27.41 -6.98
C ALA A 84 14.16 27.60 -5.51
N VAL A 85 14.40 26.50 -4.82
CA VAL A 85 15.09 26.55 -3.52
C VAL A 85 16.49 27.12 -3.76
N PRO A 86 16.93 28.19 -3.06
CA PRO A 86 18.18 28.89 -3.38
C PRO A 86 19.42 27.98 -3.48
N ALA A 87 19.49 26.93 -2.66
CA ALA A 87 20.58 25.96 -2.65
C ALA A 87 20.60 25.00 -3.87
N LEU A 88 19.47 24.82 -4.56
CA LEU A 88 19.28 23.85 -5.65
C LEU A 88 19.04 24.54 -7.00
N ARG A 89 19.39 25.83 -7.12
CA ARG A 89 19.15 26.59 -8.36
C ARG A 89 20.10 26.12 -9.46
N LEU A 90 19.56 25.50 -10.50
CA LEU A 90 20.31 25.12 -11.70
C LEU A 90 20.19 26.18 -12.80
N GLY A 91 21.19 26.22 -13.69
CA GLY A 91 21.15 27.04 -14.90
C GLY A 91 19.97 26.67 -15.81
N ILE A 92 19.50 27.64 -16.61
CA ILE A 92 18.28 27.48 -17.42
C ILE A 92 18.42 26.33 -18.43
N TYR A 93 19.55 26.32 -19.12
CA TYR A 93 19.93 25.24 -20.04
C TYR A 93 19.96 23.86 -19.37
N VAL A 94 20.46 23.77 -18.14
CA VAL A 94 20.67 22.46 -17.47
C VAL A 94 19.33 21.84 -17.11
N HIS A 95 18.43 22.58 -16.48
CA HIS A 95 17.11 22.00 -16.16
C HIS A 95 16.27 21.77 -17.43
N ALA A 96 16.35 22.65 -18.45
CA ALA A 96 15.62 22.46 -19.70
C ALA A 96 16.10 21.21 -20.47
N THR A 97 17.40 20.93 -20.49
CA THR A 97 17.96 19.73 -21.14
C THR A 97 17.62 18.46 -20.35
N LEU A 98 17.63 18.51 -19.02
CA LEU A 98 17.17 17.40 -18.16
C LEU A 98 15.68 17.11 -18.35
N GLU A 99 14.85 18.15 -18.46
CA GLU A 99 13.43 18.02 -18.78
C GLU A 99 13.23 17.33 -20.13
N LEU A 100 13.92 17.80 -21.17
CA LEU A 100 13.83 17.24 -22.53
C LEU A 100 14.28 15.77 -22.55
N LEU A 101 15.36 15.43 -21.85
CA LEU A 101 15.84 14.05 -21.71
C LEU A 101 14.81 13.15 -21.02
N ALA A 102 14.19 13.62 -19.93
CA ALA A 102 13.15 12.87 -19.24
C ALA A 102 11.91 12.68 -20.12
N LEU A 103 11.48 13.72 -20.86
CA LEU A 103 10.36 13.62 -21.80
C LEU A 103 10.66 12.63 -22.95
N MET A 104 11.90 12.54 -23.42
CA MET A 104 12.30 11.53 -24.42
C MET A 104 12.18 10.10 -23.89
N VAL A 105 12.49 9.87 -22.60
CA VAL A 105 12.24 8.56 -21.97
C VAL A 105 10.74 8.26 -21.93
N VAL A 106 9.89 9.25 -21.64
CA VAL A 106 8.42 9.07 -21.71
C VAL A 106 7.93 8.77 -23.13
N VAL A 107 8.53 9.37 -24.17
CA VAL A 107 8.25 9.01 -25.58
C VAL A 107 8.57 7.55 -25.86
N PHE A 108 9.72 7.08 -25.36
CA PHE A 108 10.13 5.68 -25.48
C PHE A 108 9.14 4.74 -24.78
N GLU A 109 8.70 5.04 -23.55
CA GLU A 109 7.67 4.26 -22.85
C GLU A 109 6.37 4.12 -23.66
N LEU A 110 5.89 5.23 -24.22
CA LEU A 110 4.65 5.25 -24.99
C LEU A 110 4.78 4.48 -26.30
N SER A 111 5.96 4.51 -26.91
CA SER A 111 6.26 3.74 -28.12
C SER A 111 6.24 2.23 -27.87
N VAL A 112 6.79 1.78 -26.73
CA VAL A 112 6.71 0.39 -26.30
C VAL A 112 5.26 -0.04 -26.03
N LYS A 113 4.48 0.80 -25.33
CA LYS A 113 3.05 0.55 -25.08
C LYS A 113 2.23 0.50 -26.37
N MET A 114 2.52 1.38 -27.32
CA MET A 114 1.87 1.40 -28.64
C MET A 114 2.19 0.12 -29.43
N ARG A 115 3.44 -0.37 -29.38
CA ARG A 115 3.86 -1.63 -30.02
C ARG A 115 3.16 -2.85 -29.43
N TRP A 116 2.90 -2.88 -28.12
CA TRP A 116 2.17 -3.96 -27.47
C TRP A 116 0.65 -3.90 -27.73
N LEU A 117 0.01 -2.75 -27.48
CA LEU A 117 -1.46 -2.61 -27.53
C LEU A 117 -2.03 -2.51 -28.95
N GLY A 118 -1.20 -2.10 -29.91
CA GLY A 118 -1.62 -1.74 -31.26
C GLY A 118 -2.20 -0.33 -31.35
N PHE A 119 -2.09 0.29 -32.54
CA PHE A 119 -2.42 1.70 -32.76
C PHE A 119 -3.89 2.05 -32.45
N HIS A 120 -4.84 1.25 -32.96
CA HIS A 120 -6.27 1.52 -32.78
C HIS A 120 -6.69 1.44 -31.29
N THR A 121 -6.20 0.44 -30.56
CA THR A 121 -6.46 0.30 -29.12
C THR A 121 -5.81 1.43 -28.32
N PHE A 122 -4.60 1.83 -28.72
CA PHE A 122 -3.85 2.92 -28.08
C PHE A 122 -4.60 4.26 -28.17
N VAL A 123 -5.10 4.62 -29.36
CA VAL A 123 -5.85 5.86 -29.59
C VAL A 123 -7.21 5.86 -28.90
N ARG A 124 -7.89 4.71 -28.85
CA ARG A 124 -9.20 4.60 -28.18
C ARG A 124 -9.09 4.71 -26.65
N HIS A 125 -7.92 4.44 -26.09
CA HIS A 125 -7.71 4.46 -24.66
C HIS A 125 -7.49 5.89 -24.13
N ARG A 126 -8.53 6.47 -23.51
CA ARG A 126 -8.55 7.88 -23.06
C ARG A 126 -7.33 8.28 -22.21
N ARG A 127 -6.85 7.42 -21.31
CA ARG A 127 -5.74 7.75 -20.40
C ARG A 127 -4.41 7.94 -21.12
N THR A 128 -4.09 7.05 -22.06
CA THR A 128 -2.86 7.16 -22.85
C THR A 128 -2.93 8.35 -23.78
N MET A 129 -4.12 8.68 -24.31
CA MET A 129 -4.33 9.90 -25.10
C MET A 129 -4.15 11.20 -24.31
N VAL A 130 -4.63 11.27 -23.06
CA VAL A 130 -4.35 12.45 -22.23
C VAL A 130 -2.85 12.54 -21.93
N LYS A 131 -2.17 11.41 -21.64
CA LYS A 131 -0.71 11.38 -21.42
C LYS A 131 0.07 11.85 -22.67
N THR A 132 -0.33 11.46 -23.88
CA THR A 132 0.33 11.91 -25.12
C THR A 132 0.11 13.39 -25.40
N VAL A 133 -1.11 13.92 -25.18
CA VAL A 133 -1.39 15.35 -25.34
C VAL A 133 -0.58 16.19 -24.36
N VAL A 134 -0.54 15.80 -23.07
CA VAL A 134 0.27 16.49 -22.06
C VAL A 134 1.76 16.43 -22.39
N LEU A 135 2.26 15.28 -22.86
CA LEU A 135 3.64 15.13 -23.31
C LEU A 135 3.96 16.09 -24.45
N LEU A 136 3.09 16.21 -25.45
CA LEU A 136 3.30 17.11 -26.59
C LEU A 136 3.37 18.58 -26.15
N VAL A 137 2.44 19.01 -25.28
CA VAL A 137 2.45 20.37 -24.73
C VAL A 137 3.72 20.65 -23.94
N GLN A 138 4.14 19.74 -23.05
CA GLN A 138 5.36 19.92 -22.27
C GLN A 138 6.64 19.90 -23.12
N PHE A 139 6.67 19.07 -24.17
CA PHE A 139 7.81 19.00 -25.07
C PHE A 139 7.99 20.30 -25.85
N ILE A 140 6.90 20.87 -26.37
CA ILE A 140 6.92 22.17 -27.05
C ILE A 140 7.40 23.26 -26.09
N GLU A 141 6.88 23.30 -24.88
CA GLU A 141 7.26 24.32 -23.89
C GLU A 141 8.73 24.20 -23.46
N ALA A 142 9.24 22.98 -23.26
CA ALA A 142 10.65 22.74 -22.95
C ALA A 142 11.58 23.27 -24.05
N ILE A 143 11.21 23.05 -25.32
CA ILE A 143 11.94 23.63 -26.47
C ILE A 143 11.85 25.16 -26.46
N VAL A 144 10.67 25.73 -26.22
CA VAL A 144 10.50 27.19 -26.16
C VAL A 144 11.35 27.82 -25.05
N VAL A 145 11.44 27.20 -23.88
CA VAL A 145 12.33 27.66 -22.79
C VAL A 145 13.80 27.55 -23.18
N LEU A 146 14.19 26.46 -23.84
CA LEU A 146 15.55 26.24 -24.31
C LEU A 146 15.95 27.22 -25.43
N VAL A 147 15.01 27.70 -26.25
CA VAL A 147 15.31 28.71 -27.29
C VAL A 147 15.32 30.11 -26.70
N ARG A 148 14.33 30.46 -25.87
CA ARG A 148 14.16 31.83 -25.35
C ARG A 148 15.14 32.21 -24.24
N GLN A 149 15.72 31.23 -23.54
CA GLN A 149 16.62 31.44 -22.40
C GLN A 149 16.03 32.24 -21.23
N THR A 150 14.71 32.37 -21.21
CA THR A 150 13.95 33.02 -20.15
C THR A 150 12.79 32.11 -19.76
N SER A 151 12.63 31.85 -18.47
CA SER A 151 11.45 31.14 -17.97
C SER A 151 10.24 32.08 -17.96
N HIS A 152 9.23 31.77 -18.77
CA HIS A 152 7.90 32.37 -18.63
C HIS A 152 7.11 31.63 -17.53
N VAL A 153 5.88 32.09 -17.23
CA VAL A 153 5.01 31.42 -16.26
C VAL A 153 4.57 30.07 -16.82
N ARG A 154 5.12 28.99 -16.28
CA ARG A 154 4.92 27.61 -16.75
C ARG A 154 3.82 26.90 -15.98
N VAL A 155 2.56 27.16 -16.31
CA VAL A 155 1.40 26.54 -15.65
C VAL A 155 1.30 25.03 -15.95
N THR A 156 1.80 24.62 -17.11
CA THR A 156 1.77 23.22 -17.59
C THR A 156 2.56 22.24 -16.70
N ARG A 157 3.46 22.74 -15.83
CA ARG A 157 4.17 21.93 -14.83
C ARG A 157 3.22 21.18 -13.91
N ALA A 158 2.06 21.77 -13.58
CA ALA A 158 1.05 21.11 -12.75
C ALA A 158 0.52 19.81 -13.38
N LEU A 159 0.62 19.66 -14.71
CA LEU A 159 0.19 18.47 -15.42
C LEU A 159 1.19 17.31 -15.29
N ARG A 160 2.44 17.53 -14.83
CA ARG A 160 3.47 16.47 -14.66
C ARG A 160 3.02 15.35 -13.71
N CYS A 161 2.13 15.65 -12.77
CA CYS A 161 1.52 14.65 -11.88
C CYS A 161 0.87 13.49 -12.65
N ILE A 162 0.41 13.70 -13.89
CA ILE A 162 -0.17 12.64 -14.71
C ILE A 162 0.81 11.51 -15.00
N PHE A 163 2.10 11.81 -15.15
CA PHE A 163 3.11 10.80 -15.44
C PHE A 163 3.29 9.86 -14.26
N LEU A 164 3.30 10.38 -13.04
CA LEU A 164 3.37 9.57 -11.82
C LEU A 164 2.10 8.73 -11.61
N VAL A 165 0.92 9.32 -11.84
CA VAL A 165 -0.37 8.61 -11.69
C VAL A 165 -0.55 7.50 -12.75
N ASP A 166 0.04 7.64 -13.94
CA ASP A 166 -0.01 6.60 -14.98
C ASP A 166 0.95 5.42 -14.72
N CYS A 167 1.99 5.59 -13.89
CA CYS A 167 2.95 4.54 -13.55
C CYS A 167 2.27 3.27 -13.00
N ARG A 168 2.91 2.12 -13.21
CA ARG A 168 2.40 0.83 -12.72
C ARG A 168 2.33 0.75 -11.19
N TYR A 169 3.38 1.14 -10.48
CA TYR A 169 3.43 1.10 -9.01
C TYR A 169 2.39 2.01 -8.34
N CYS A 170 2.09 3.16 -8.95
CA CYS A 170 1.08 4.11 -8.49
C CYS A 170 -0.34 3.76 -8.98
N GLY A 171 -0.57 2.53 -9.43
CA GLY A 171 -1.89 2.06 -9.88
C GLY A 171 -2.97 2.13 -8.80
N ALA A 172 -2.59 2.03 -7.52
CA ALA A 172 -3.47 2.28 -6.38
C ALA A 172 -3.92 3.75 -6.36
N VAL A 173 -2.98 4.69 -6.22
CA VAL A 173 -3.23 6.15 -6.23
C VAL A 173 -4.17 6.56 -7.37
N ARG A 174 -3.95 6.03 -8.58
CA ARG A 174 -4.82 6.26 -9.74
C ARG A 174 -6.26 5.82 -9.54
N ARG A 175 -6.49 4.64 -8.94
CA ARG A 175 -7.85 4.13 -8.67
C ARG A 175 -8.55 5.05 -7.68
N ASN A 176 -7.81 5.55 -6.71
CA ASN A 176 -8.33 6.31 -5.58
C ASN A 176 -8.70 7.73 -6.02
N LEU A 177 -7.82 8.38 -6.80
CA LEU A 177 -8.14 9.65 -7.47
C LEU A 177 -9.38 9.53 -8.35
N ARG A 178 -9.50 8.45 -9.14
CA ARG A 178 -10.70 8.22 -9.96
C ARG A 178 -11.95 8.08 -9.10
N GLN A 179 -11.88 7.35 -7.98
CA GLN A 179 -13.00 7.16 -7.07
C GLN A 179 -13.45 8.49 -6.46
N ILE A 180 -12.52 9.33 -5.99
CA ILE A 180 -12.81 10.66 -5.46
C ILE A 180 -13.55 11.52 -6.51
N PHE A 181 -13.08 11.53 -7.77
CA PHE A 181 -13.78 12.25 -8.83
C PHE A 181 -15.14 11.65 -9.21
N GLN A 182 -15.32 10.33 -9.05
CA GLN A 182 -16.59 9.65 -9.32
C GLN A 182 -17.63 9.84 -8.21
N SER A 183 -17.20 10.06 -6.96
CA SER A 183 -18.07 10.40 -5.82
C SER A 183 -18.40 11.89 -5.73
N LEU A 184 -17.83 12.72 -6.61
CA LEU A 184 -18.03 14.16 -6.60
C LEU A 184 -19.44 14.63 -7.02
N PRO A 185 -20.23 13.95 -7.88
CA PRO A 185 -21.56 14.45 -8.25
C PRO A 185 -22.54 14.62 -7.08
N PRO A 186 -22.77 13.62 -6.19
CA PRO A 186 -23.62 13.81 -5.01
C PRO A 186 -23.12 14.89 -4.04
N PHE A 187 -21.80 15.10 -4.00
CA PHE A 187 -21.18 16.17 -3.21
C PHE A 187 -21.55 17.55 -3.73
N ILE A 188 -21.64 17.75 -5.05
CA ILE A 188 -22.02 19.04 -5.64
C ILE A 188 -23.43 19.46 -5.18
N ASP A 189 -24.38 18.52 -5.12
CA ASP A 189 -25.77 18.82 -4.77
C ASP A 189 -25.90 19.36 -3.34
N ILE A 190 -25.19 18.76 -2.38
CA ILE A 190 -25.21 19.20 -0.97
C ILE A 190 -24.32 20.42 -0.78
N LEU A 191 -23.20 20.53 -1.50
CA LEU A 191 -22.38 21.74 -1.51
C LEU A 191 -23.19 22.95 -1.98
N LEU A 192 -24.07 22.76 -2.98
CA LEU A 192 -24.97 23.82 -3.45
C LEU A 192 -25.97 24.23 -2.36
N LEU A 193 -26.52 23.28 -1.59
CA LEU A 193 -27.36 23.57 -0.44
C LEU A 193 -26.60 24.37 0.64
N LEU A 194 -25.35 24.00 0.91
CA LEU A 194 -24.48 24.71 1.86
C LEU A 194 -24.22 26.15 1.40
N LEU A 195 -23.84 26.35 0.14
CA LEU A 195 -23.60 27.68 -0.42
C LEU A 195 -24.88 28.53 -0.44
N PHE A 196 -26.03 27.90 -0.65
CA PHE A 196 -27.33 28.58 -0.62
C PHE A 196 -27.65 29.14 0.78
N PHE A 197 -27.51 28.34 1.85
CA PHE A 197 -27.70 28.84 3.22
C PHE A 197 -26.67 29.91 3.60
N MET A 198 -25.42 29.75 3.17
CA MET A 198 -24.36 30.73 3.42
C MET A 198 -24.71 32.10 2.84
N VAL A 199 -25.24 32.15 1.62
CA VAL A 199 -25.69 33.41 1.01
C VAL A 199 -26.87 34.01 1.78
N ILE A 200 -27.83 33.20 2.25
CA ILE A 200 -28.96 33.69 3.06
C ILE A 200 -28.45 34.34 4.36
N PHE A 201 -27.55 33.66 5.08
CA PHE A 201 -26.98 34.20 6.31
C PHE A 201 -26.07 35.41 6.05
N ALA A 202 -25.38 35.47 4.91
CA ALA A 202 -24.57 36.62 4.53
C ALA A 202 -25.43 37.88 4.32
N VAL A 203 -26.58 37.71 3.67
CA VAL A 203 -27.56 38.79 3.47
C VAL A 203 -28.19 39.20 4.80
N LEU A 204 -28.57 38.23 5.64
CA LEU A 204 -29.15 38.50 6.97
C LEU A 204 -28.15 39.23 7.89
N GLY A 205 -26.89 38.81 7.88
CA GLY A 205 -25.83 39.38 8.71
C GLY A 205 -25.42 40.81 8.35
N GLN A 206 -25.75 41.27 7.13
CA GLN A 206 -25.45 42.63 6.68
C GLN A 206 -26.33 43.70 7.36
N CYS A 207 -27.45 43.30 7.97
CA CYS A 207 -28.35 44.20 8.68
C CYS A 207 -28.34 43.86 10.18
N PRO A 208 -27.59 44.59 11.04
CA PRO A 208 -26.92 45.89 10.86
C PRO A 208 -25.47 45.83 10.31
N PRO A 209 -24.97 46.89 9.65
CA PRO A 209 -23.62 46.92 9.10
C PRO A 209 -22.57 46.88 10.23
N LEU A 210 -21.77 45.82 10.20
CA LEU A 210 -20.68 45.53 11.14
C LEU A 210 -19.35 45.55 10.38
N PRO A 211 -18.19 45.72 11.05
CA PRO A 211 -16.90 45.76 10.37
C PRO A 211 -16.65 44.51 9.49
N TYR A 212 -17.03 43.33 9.98
CA TYR A 212 -16.95 42.06 9.23
C TYR A 212 -18.09 41.87 8.21
N PHE A 213 -19.20 42.60 8.32
CA PHE A 213 -20.39 42.47 7.46
C PHE A 213 -20.69 43.78 6.72
N SER A 214 -19.64 44.43 6.22
CA SER A 214 -19.71 45.74 5.57
C SER A 214 -20.21 45.66 4.12
N SER A 215 -19.84 44.62 3.39
CA SER A 215 -20.26 44.32 2.02
C SER A 215 -20.69 42.86 1.91
N LEU A 216 -21.51 42.53 0.90
CA LEU A 216 -21.94 41.15 0.67
C LEU A 216 -20.74 40.20 0.47
N GLU A 217 -19.70 40.64 -0.25
CA GLU A 217 -18.48 39.87 -0.45
C GLU A 217 -17.77 39.59 0.88
N ASN A 218 -17.57 40.62 1.71
CA ASN A 218 -16.93 40.48 3.02
C ASN A 218 -17.76 39.56 3.94
N SER A 219 -19.10 39.69 3.92
CA SER A 219 -20.01 38.83 4.68
C SER A 219 -19.88 37.36 4.25
N ILE A 220 -19.87 37.08 2.93
CA ILE A 220 -19.73 35.71 2.41
C ILE A 220 -18.37 35.13 2.80
N VAL A 221 -17.27 35.89 2.63
CA VAL A 221 -15.92 35.42 2.99
C VAL A 221 -15.83 35.15 4.50
N ASN A 222 -16.33 36.06 5.34
CA ASN A 222 -16.26 35.89 6.79
C ASN A 222 -17.12 34.72 7.30
N LEU A 223 -18.29 34.47 6.68
CA LEU A 223 -19.10 33.28 6.97
C LEU A 223 -18.45 32.00 6.43
N PHE A 224 -17.86 32.02 5.24
CA PHE A 224 -17.10 30.88 4.72
C PHE A 224 -15.93 30.50 5.64
N VAL A 225 -15.21 31.48 6.20
CA VAL A 225 -14.15 31.24 7.19
C VAL A 225 -14.76 30.77 8.53
N LEU A 226 -15.92 31.30 8.93
CA LEU A 226 -16.64 30.87 10.14
C LEU A 226 -17.17 29.44 10.05
N LEU A 227 -17.57 28.97 8.86
CA LEU A 227 -17.92 27.57 8.60
C LEU A 227 -16.77 26.61 8.98
N THR A 228 -15.52 27.06 8.81
CA THR A 228 -14.33 26.30 9.24
C THR A 228 -13.90 26.59 10.68
N THR A 229 -14.66 27.41 11.40
CA THR A 229 -14.41 27.88 12.76
C THR A 229 -13.03 28.55 12.96
N ALA A 230 -12.42 29.06 11.89
CA ALA A 230 -11.06 29.59 11.94
C ALA A 230 -10.98 31.02 12.53
N ASN A 231 -12.07 31.78 12.44
CA ASN A 231 -12.20 33.16 12.93
C ASN A 231 -13.23 33.28 14.08
N PHE A 232 -13.59 32.18 14.75
CA PHE A 232 -14.41 32.20 15.97
C PHE A 232 -13.49 32.21 17.20
N PRO A 233 -13.67 33.13 18.18
CA PRO A 233 -14.81 34.03 18.39
C PRO A 233 -14.72 35.40 17.70
N ASP A 234 -13.60 35.74 17.06
CA ASP A 234 -13.27 37.09 16.59
C ASP A 234 -14.32 37.76 15.69
N VAL A 235 -14.94 36.99 14.78
CA VAL A 235 -16.00 37.50 13.89
C VAL A 235 -17.29 37.90 14.63
N MET A 236 -17.55 37.27 15.78
CA MET A 236 -18.74 37.50 16.59
C MET A 236 -18.54 38.62 17.62
N MET A 237 -17.32 38.80 18.13
CA MET A 237 -17.03 39.68 19.27
C MET A 237 -17.54 41.13 19.12
N PRO A 238 -17.38 41.82 17.97
CA PRO A 238 -17.89 43.19 17.82
C PRO A 238 -19.42 43.25 17.94
N SER A 239 -20.14 42.28 17.37
CA SER A 239 -21.61 42.19 17.45
C SER A 239 -22.07 41.85 18.86
N TYR A 240 -21.37 40.93 19.52
CA TYR A 240 -21.68 40.48 20.88
C TYR A 240 -21.47 41.60 21.92
N SER A 241 -20.42 42.42 21.76
CA SER A 241 -20.18 43.57 22.63
C SER A 241 -21.27 44.65 22.54
N ARG A 242 -21.93 44.77 21.37
CA ARG A 242 -23.07 45.69 21.17
C ARG A 242 -24.36 45.12 21.76
N SER A 243 -24.63 43.83 21.54
CA SER A 243 -25.77 43.15 22.15
C SER A 243 -25.46 41.67 22.40
N GLY A 244 -25.74 41.20 23.62
CA GLY A 244 -25.57 39.78 23.96
C GLY A 244 -26.43 38.85 23.09
N TRP A 245 -27.57 39.34 22.59
CA TRP A 245 -28.48 38.60 21.71
C TRP A 245 -27.91 38.35 20.31
N SER A 246 -26.92 39.11 19.84
CA SER A 246 -26.25 38.83 18.55
C SER A 246 -25.56 37.46 18.51
N CYS A 247 -25.25 36.86 19.67
CA CYS A 247 -24.72 35.50 19.76
C CYS A 247 -25.66 34.46 19.13
N VAL A 248 -26.98 34.68 19.20
CA VAL A 248 -27.99 33.76 18.65
C VAL A 248 -27.82 33.56 17.15
N PHE A 249 -27.49 34.61 16.40
CA PHE A 249 -27.22 34.52 14.96
C PHE A 249 -26.09 33.51 14.67
N PHE A 250 -24.95 33.65 15.37
CA PHE A 250 -23.78 32.79 15.18
C PHE A 250 -24.01 31.36 15.70
N ILE A 251 -24.73 31.19 16.80
CA ILE A 251 -25.10 29.87 17.32
C ILE A 251 -26.01 29.15 16.32
N VAL A 252 -27.02 29.81 15.78
CA VAL A 252 -27.94 29.23 14.79
C VAL A 252 -27.20 28.90 13.50
N TYR A 253 -26.34 29.80 13.02
CA TYR A 253 -25.48 29.59 11.86
C TYR A 253 -24.60 28.34 12.02
N LEU A 254 -23.84 28.23 13.12
CA LEU A 254 -22.99 27.07 13.39
C LEU A 254 -23.81 25.78 13.60
N SER A 255 -24.97 25.86 14.23
CA SER A 255 -25.85 24.70 14.42
C SER A 255 -26.33 24.13 13.09
N ILE A 256 -26.75 25.01 12.18
CA ILE A 256 -27.30 24.60 10.88
C ILE A 256 -26.16 24.26 9.90
N GLU A 257 -25.20 25.15 9.67
CA GLU A 257 -24.22 24.93 8.61
C GLU A 257 -23.09 23.97 8.99
N LEU A 258 -22.51 24.13 10.18
CA LEU A 258 -21.40 23.29 10.61
C LEU A 258 -21.89 21.94 11.14
N TYR A 259 -22.78 21.92 12.13
CA TYR A 259 -23.14 20.63 12.75
C TYR A 259 -24.13 19.82 11.91
N PHE A 260 -25.12 20.46 11.30
CA PHE A 260 -26.10 19.74 10.49
C PHE A 260 -25.63 19.52 9.04
N ILE A 261 -25.39 20.58 8.26
CA ILE A 261 -25.09 20.44 6.83
C ILE A 261 -23.71 19.81 6.58
N MET A 262 -22.63 20.24 7.25
CA MET A 262 -21.30 19.62 7.01
C MET A 262 -21.22 18.16 7.48
N SER A 263 -21.90 17.80 8.58
CA SER A 263 -21.97 16.39 8.99
C SER A 263 -22.78 15.54 8.02
N LEU A 264 -23.89 16.08 7.49
CA LEU A 264 -24.68 15.43 6.44
C LEU A 264 -23.86 15.24 5.16
N LEU A 265 -23.11 16.27 4.75
CA LEU A 265 -22.22 16.23 3.59
C LEU A 265 -21.18 15.11 3.75
N LEU A 266 -20.51 15.03 4.90
CA LEU A 266 -19.53 13.99 5.18
C LEU A 266 -20.15 12.59 5.14
N ALA A 267 -21.34 12.41 5.70
CA ALA A 267 -22.05 11.13 5.69
C ALA A 267 -22.40 10.67 4.27
N VAL A 268 -23.00 11.55 3.45
CA VAL A 268 -23.39 11.22 2.07
C VAL A 268 -22.16 10.94 1.19
N VAL A 269 -21.08 11.70 1.35
CA VAL A 269 -19.82 11.45 0.64
C VAL A 269 -19.23 10.09 1.04
N PHE A 270 -19.24 9.76 2.33
CA PHE A 270 -18.71 8.50 2.81
C PHE A 270 -19.52 7.29 2.31
N ASP A 271 -20.85 7.35 2.37
CA ASP A 271 -21.71 6.27 1.90
C ASP A 271 -21.57 6.03 0.39
N THR A 272 -21.56 7.12 -0.39
CA THR A 272 -21.36 7.02 -1.85
C THR A 272 -19.96 6.49 -2.19
N PHE A 273 -18.93 6.92 -1.48
CA PHE A 273 -17.56 6.41 -1.63
C PHE A 273 -17.49 4.90 -1.34
N ASN A 274 -18.08 4.44 -0.22
CA ASN A 274 -18.11 3.03 0.15
C ASN A 274 -18.82 2.16 -0.89
N ASP A 275 -19.92 2.65 -1.47
CA ASP A 275 -20.63 1.96 -2.54
C ASP A 275 -19.78 1.84 -3.81
N PHE A 276 -19.06 2.91 -4.19
CA PHE A 276 -18.11 2.85 -5.30
C PHE A 276 -16.96 1.89 -5.01
N GLU A 277 -16.42 1.87 -3.79
CA GLU A 277 -15.38 0.93 -3.38
C GLU A 277 -15.86 -0.52 -3.46
N LYS A 278 -17.05 -0.81 -2.91
CA LYS A 278 -17.66 -2.15 -2.95
C LYS A 278 -17.91 -2.64 -4.37
N ARG A 279 -18.47 -1.79 -5.25
CA ARG A 279 -18.67 -2.12 -6.68
C ARG A 279 -17.34 -2.38 -7.37
N LYS A 280 -16.31 -1.57 -7.08
CA LYS A 280 -14.99 -1.73 -7.69
C LYS A 280 -14.29 -3.01 -7.22
N PHE A 281 -14.38 -3.32 -5.93
CA PHE A 281 -13.88 -4.55 -5.33
C PHE A 281 -14.53 -5.78 -5.98
N LYS A 282 -15.87 -5.78 -6.10
CA LYS A 282 -16.61 -6.84 -6.80
C LYS A 282 -16.13 -7.02 -8.24
N SER A 283 -15.98 -5.92 -8.99
CA SER A 283 -15.48 -5.97 -10.38
C SER A 283 -14.06 -6.54 -10.48
N LEU A 284 -13.16 -6.22 -9.54
CA LEU A 284 -11.80 -6.75 -9.51
C LEU A 284 -11.78 -8.26 -9.21
N LEU A 285 -12.59 -8.72 -8.26
CA LEU A 285 -12.71 -10.15 -7.95
C LEU A 285 -13.29 -10.93 -9.13
N LEU A 286 -14.32 -10.39 -9.79
CA LEU A 286 -14.89 -11.03 -10.99
C LEU A 286 -13.87 -11.12 -12.13
N HIS A 287 -13.06 -10.08 -12.34
CA HIS A 287 -11.99 -10.08 -13.35
C HIS A 287 -10.89 -11.09 -13.05
N LYS A 288 -10.50 -11.23 -11.77
CA LYS A 288 -9.58 -12.30 -11.35
C LYS A 288 -10.18 -13.68 -11.59
N ARG A 289 -11.46 -13.86 -11.28
CA ARG A 289 -12.17 -15.14 -11.46
C ARG A 289 -12.26 -15.53 -12.93
N THR A 290 -12.56 -14.60 -13.84
CA THR A 290 -12.57 -14.89 -15.28
C THR A 290 -11.19 -15.22 -15.81
N ALA A 291 -10.13 -14.55 -15.34
CA ALA A 291 -8.75 -14.91 -15.70
C ALA A 291 -8.41 -16.37 -15.31
N ILE A 292 -8.81 -16.78 -14.10
CA ILE A 292 -8.63 -18.16 -13.62
C ILE A 292 -9.39 -19.15 -14.50
N GLN A 293 -10.64 -18.85 -14.87
CA GLN A 293 -11.44 -19.70 -15.75
C GLN A 293 -10.79 -19.86 -17.13
N HIS A 294 -10.28 -18.77 -17.71
CA HIS A 294 -9.56 -18.82 -18.98
C HIS A 294 -8.26 -19.62 -18.86
N ALA A 295 -7.47 -19.42 -17.81
CA ALA A 295 -6.25 -20.19 -17.54
C ALA A 295 -6.56 -21.68 -17.33
N TYR A 296 -7.61 -22.01 -16.57
CA TYR A 296 -8.05 -23.39 -16.33
C TYR A 296 -8.49 -24.08 -17.62
N CYS A 297 -9.29 -23.39 -18.45
CA CYS A 297 -9.74 -23.91 -19.74
C CYS A 297 -8.54 -24.19 -20.66
N LEU A 298 -7.56 -23.29 -20.71
CA LEU A 298 -6.38 -23.45 -21.54
C LEU A 298 -5.45 -24.60 -21.06
N LEU A 299 -5.41 -24.86 -19.75
CA LEU A 299 -4.65 -25.97 -19.17
C LEU A 299 -5.35 -27.33 -19.31
N THR A 300 -6.69 -27.37 -19.32
CA THR A 300 -7.49 -28.61 -19.39
C THR A 300 -7.87 -29.02 -20.81
N SER A 301 -7.94 -28.08 -21.76
CA SER A 301 -8.33 -28.31 -23.17
C SER A 301 -7.45 -29.32 -23.93
N GLN A 302 -6.34 -29.79 -23.36
CA GLN A 302 -5.36 -30.63 -24.08
C GLN A 302 -5.55 -32.15 -23.89
N ARG A 303 -6.37 -32.65 -22.95
CA ARG A 303 -6.65 -34.11 -22.78
C ARG A 303 -8.02 -34.41 -22.11
N VAL A 304 -8.46 -35.68 -22.23
CA VAL A 304 -9.71 -36.28 -21.71
C VAL A 304 -9.91 -36.15 -20.18
N GLN A 305 -8.89 -35.75 -19.41
CA GLN A 305 -9.01 -35.60 -17.95
C GLN A 305 -9.56 -34.23 -17.58
N ALA A 306 -10.73 -34.23 -16.93
CA ALA A 306 -11.36 -33.05 -16.35
C ALA A 306 -10.59 -32.57 -15.09
N GLY A 307 -9.41 -32.00 -15.26
CA GLY A 307 -8.65 -31.39 -14.16
C GLY A 307 -7.18 -31.09 -14.47
N ILE A 308 -6.55 -30.24 -13.66
CA ILE A 308 -5.14 -29.87 -13.81
C ILE A 308 -4.27 -30.89 -13.08
N SER A 309 -3.44 -31.63 -13.81
CA SER A 309 -2.44 -32.53 -13.20
C SER A 309 -1.23 -31.76 -12.65
N TYR A 310 -0.50 -32.37 -11.71
CA TYR A 310 0.69 -31.76 -11.10
C TYR A 310 1.73 -31.29 -12.14
N LYS A 311 1.94 -32.04 -13.24
CA LYS A 311 2.89 -31.65 -14.29
C LYS A 311 2.51 -30.32 -14.98
N HIS A 312 1.22 -30.09 -15.22
CA HIS A 312 0.73 -28.85 -15.80
C HIS A 312 0.80 -27.68 -14.81
N PHE A 313 0.41 -27.94 -13.55
CA PHE A 313 0.56 -26.95 -12.47
C PHE A 313 2.01 -26.56 -12.24
N GLU A 314 2.91 -27.55 -12.28
CA GLU A 314 4.35 -27.34 -12.16
C GLU A 314 4.87 -26.41 -13.26
N GLY A 315 4.44 -26.64 -14.51
CA GLY A 315 4.74 -25.78 -15.65
C GLY A 315 4.26 -24.35 -15.43
N LEU A 316 2.99 -24.18 -15.03
CA LEU A 316 2.43 -22.86 -14.71
C LEU A 316 3.25 -22.12 -13.65
N MET A 317 3.59 -22.79 -12.54
CA MET A 317 4.31 -22.16 -11.42
C MET A 317 5.74 -21.79 -11.76
N ARG A 318 6.43 -22.52 -12.65
CA ARG A 318 7.80 -22.16 -13.09
C ARG A 318 7.86 -20.79 -13.76
N PHE A 319 6.80 -20.39 -14.46
CA PHE A 319 6.73 -19.13 -15.17
C PHE A 319 6.00 -18.04 -14.36
N TYR A 320 4.93 -18.40 -13.63
CA TYR A 320 4.20 -17.46 -12.78
C TYR A 320 5.04 -16.99 -11.59
N GLN A 321 5.78 -17.89 -10.93
CA GLN A 321 6.71 -17.58 -9.84
C GLN A 321 8.06 -18.30 -10.02
N PRO A 322 8.98 -17.75 -10.83
CA PRO A 322 10.24 -18.42 -11.18
C PRO A 322 11.19 -18.63 -10.00
N ARG A 323 11.04 -17.86 -8.92
CA ARG A 323 11.86 -17.97 -7.71
C ARG A 323 11.45 -19.11 -6.76
N MET A 324 10.33 -19.79 -7.04
CA MET A 324 9.75 -20.79 -6.15
C MET A 324 10.43 -22.16 -6.26
N ARG A 325 10.83 -22.74 -5.12
CA ARG A 325 11.51 -24.05 -5.10
C ARG A 325 10.53 -25.18 -5.46
N ALA A 326 11.04 -26.31 -5.94
CA ALA A 326 10.22 -27.48 -6.30
C ALA A 326 9.36 -27.99 -5.12
N ARG A 327 9.93 -28.02 -3.90
CA ARG A 327 9.19 -28.37 -2.68
C ARG A 327 8.01 -27.43 -2.42
N GLU A 328 8.22 -26.13 -2.59
CA GLU A 328 7.20 -25.12 -2.34
C GLU A 328 6.07 -25.23 -3.38
N ARG A 329 6.41 -25.45 -4.66
CA ARG A 329 5.43 -25.73 -5.73
C ARG A 329 4.57 -26.97 -5.44
N TYR A 330 5.16 -28.01 -4.86
CA TYR A 330 4.39 -29.17 -4.43
C TYR A 330 3.48 -28.88 -3.23
N LEU A 331 3.97 -28.09 -2.26
CA LEU A 331 3.16 -27.68 -1.10
C LEU A 331 1.99 -26.79 -1.50
N THR A 332 2.17 -25.87 -2.46
CA THR A 332 1.04 -25.10 -2.99
C THR A 332 0.05 -25.98 -3.70
N PHE A 333 0.48 -26.88 -4.60
CA PHE A 333 -0.43 -27.82 -5.26
C PHE A 333 -1.27 -28.61 -4.25
N ARG A 334 -0.62 -29.14 -3.19
CA ARG A 334 -1.30 -29.88 -2.13
C ARG A 334 -2.24 -29.02 -1.30
N ALA A 335 -1.91 -27.75 -1.08
CA ALA A 335 -2.75 -26.81 -0.34
C ALA A 335 -3.96 -26.32 -1.14
N LEU A 336 -3.86 -26.23 -2.47
CA LEU A 336 -5.01 -25.99 -3.34
C LEU A 336 -5.95 -27.20 -3.37
N ASN A 337 -5.41 -28.42 -3.31
CA ASN A 337 -6.19 -29.64 -3.44
C ASN A 337 -6.99 -29.99 -2.17
N GLN A 338 -8.17 -29.39 -2.01
CA GLN A 338 -9.06 -29.70 -0.89
C GLN A 338 -9.82 -31.01 -1.13
N SER A 339 -10.06 -31.37 -2.39
CA SER A 339 -10.78 -32.57 -2.82
C SER A 339 -9.98 -33.88 -2.68
N ASN A 340 -8.67 -33.82 -2.34
CA ASN A 340 -7.74 -34.96 -2.29
C ASN A 340 -7.66 -35.78 -3.59
N MET A 341 -8.06 -35.20 -4.72
CA MET A 341 -7.99 -35.85 -6.03
C MET A 341 -6.59 -35.70 -6.64
N PRO A 342 -6.13 -36.60 -7.52
CA PRO A 342 -4.83 -36.44 -8.19
C PRO A 342 -4.79 -35.25 -9.18
N VAL A 343 -5.94 -34.62 -9.43
CA VAL A 343 -6.12 -33.47 -10.32
C VAL A 343 -6.83 -32.35 -9.57
N LEU A 344 -6.54 -31.09 -9.92
CA LEU A 344 -7.25 -29.94 -9.37
C LEU A 344 -8.53 -29.67 -10.16
N SER A 345 -9.65 -29.52 -9.44
CA SER A 345 -10.91 -29.04 -9.98
C SER A 345 -10.89 -27.52 -10.21
N LEU A 346 -11.89 -26.98 -10.92
CA LEU A 346 -12.02 -25.53 -11.09
C LEU A 346 -12.30 -24.82 -9.75
N GLU A 347 -13.00 -25.48 -8.83
CA GLU A 347 -13.31 -24.94 -7.50
C GLU A 347 -12.06 -24.80 -6.66
N ASP A 348 -11.23 -25.85 -6.60
CA ASP A 348 -9.92 -25.84 -5.95
C ASP A 348 -8.98 -24.78 -6.56
N PHE A 349 -9.10 -24.52 -7.87
CA PHE A 349 -8.23 -23.61 -8.60
C PHE A 349 -8.60 -22.12 -8.41
N TYR A 350 -9.78 -21.78 -7.88
CA TYR A 350 -10.15 -20.38 -7.63
C TYR A 350 -9.25 -19.69 -6.60
N ASP A 351 -8.73 -20.44 -5.63
CA ASP A 351 -7.91 -19.89 -4.53
C ASP A 351 -6.42 -19.76 -4.89
N ILE A 352 -6.07 -19.94 -6.17
CA ILE A 352 -4.67 -19.90 -6.63
C ILE A 352 -3.94 -18.62 -6.23
N TYR A 353 -4.57 -17.45 -6.32
CA TYR A 353 -3.91 -16.19 -5.98
C TYR A 353 -3.60 -16.08 -4.48
N GLU A 354 -4.42 -16.66 -3.62
CA GLU A 354 -4.23 -16.61 -2.17
C GLU A 354 -3.13 -17.60 -1.75
N VAL A 355 -3.22 -18.84 -2.24
CA VAL A 355 -2.29 -19.90 -1.85
C VAL A 355 -0.90 -19.71 -2.49
N ALA A 356 -0.84 -19.23 -3.74
CA ALA A 356 0.45 -18.95 -4.39
C ALA A 356 1.20 -17.76 -3.75
N ALA A 357 0.51 -16.88 -3.03
CA ALA A 357 1.15 -15.78 -2.32
C ALA A 357 1.81 -16.21 -1.00
N LEU A 358 1.48 -17.39 -0.48
CA LEU A 358 2.00 -17.89 0.80
C LEU A 358 3.47 -18.32 0.69
N LYS A 359 4.24 -18.01 1.74
CA LYS A 359 5.64 -18.46 1.88
C LYS A 359 5.71 -19.66 2.80
N TRP A 360 6.16 -20.79 2.28
CA TRP A 360 6.29 -22.03 3.04
C TRP A 360 7.56 -22.01 3.89
N LYS A 361 7.39 -22.19 5.21
CA LYS A 361 8.51 -22.36 6.14
C LYS A 361 8.37 -23.70 6.86
N ALA A 362 9.46 -24.45 6.93
CA ALA A 362 9.50 -25.65 7.77
C ALA A 362 9.55 -25.22 9.24
N LYS A 363 8.66 -25.77 10.07
CA LYS A 363 8.77 -25.64 11.52
C LYS A 363 9.95 -26.48 12.00
N ARG A 364 11.01 -25.83 12.48
CA ARG A 364 12.17 -26.47 13.09
C ARG A 364 12.07 -26.24 14.59
N ASN A 365 12.02 -27.30 15.39
CA ASN A 365 11.97 -27.21 16.86
C ASN A 365 13.39 -27.19 17.49
N ARG A 366 14.46 -27.06 16.69
CA ARG A 366 15.84 -27.04 17.18
C ARG A 366 16.29 -25.60 17.41
N GLU A 367 16.88 -25.35 18.58
CA GLU A 367 17.41 -24.04 18.97
C GLU A 367 18.81 -23.85 18.35
N TYR A 368 18.99 -22.81 17.54
CA TYR A 368 20.08 -22.67 16.55
C TYR A 368 21.53 -22.73 17.09
N TRP A 369 21.75 -22.52 18.39
CA TRP A 369 23.11 -22.35 18.97
C TRP A 369 23.45 -23.41 20.02
N PHE A 370 22.46 -24.19 20.45
CA PHE A 370 22.64 -25.14 21.56
C PHE A 370 23.27 -26.47 21.13
N ASP A 371 23.31 -26.75 19.83
CA ASP A 371 23.90 -27.97 19.27
C ASP A 371 25.45 -27.87 19.16
N GLU A 372 26.02 -26.65 19.13
CA GLU A 372 27.47 -26.42 19.03
C GLU A 372 28.17 -26.17 20.38
N LEU A 373 27.39 -25.97 21.46
CA LEU A 373 27.93 -25.59 22.77
C LEU A 373 28.19 -26.79 23.68
N PRO A 374 29.30 -26.80 24.45
CA PRO A 374 29.54 -27.81 25.47
C PRO A 374 28.47 -27.77 26.57
N ARG A 375 28.22 -28.92 27.22
CA ARG A 375 27.07 -29.15 28.15
C ARG A 375 26.94 -28.12 29.29
N THR A 376 28.03 -27.48 29.71
CA THR A 376 28.02 -26.44 30.76
C THR A 376 27.40 -25.13 30.27
N ALA A 377 27.76 -24.67 29.07
CA ALA A 377 27.16 -23.50 28.45
C ALA A 377 25.68 -23.74 28.11
N PHE A 378 25.33 -24.95 27.66
CA PHE A 378 23.96 -25.37 27.39
C PHE A 378 23.04 -25.19 28.63
N LEU A 379 23.49 -25.57 29.82
CA LEU A 379 22.73 -25.40 31.06
C LEU A 379 22.52 -23.94 31.46
N ILE A 380 23.53 -23.08 31.25
CA ILE A 380 23.44 -21.64 31.56
C ILE A 380 22.40 -20.96 30.65
N PHE A 381 22.41 -21.26 29.35
CA PHE A 381 21.47 -20.67 28.40
C PHE A 381 20.06 -21.24 28.53
N LYS A 382 19.91 -22.55 28.82
CA LYS A 382 18.61 -23.19 29.06
C LYS A 382 17.96 -22.74 30.37
N GLY A 383 18.76 -22.50 31.42
CA GLY A 383 18.27 -21.98 32.71
C GLY A 383 17.96 -20.48 32.69
N ARG A 384 18.49 -19.72 31.72
CA ARG A 384 18.37 -18.26 31.64
C ARG A 384 17.49 -17.75 30.51
N SER A 385 16.97 -18.63 29.64
CA SER A 385 16.01 -18.23 28.61
C SER A 385 14.71 -17.73 29.26
N PRO A 386 14.43 -16.41 29.27
CA PRO A 386 13.23 -15.88 29.89
C PRO A 386 12.09 -16.07 28.89
N SER A 387 11.47 -17.24 28.92
CA SER A 387 10.23 -17.50 28.18
C SER A 387 9.04 -16.70 28.73
N GLY A 388 9.20 -16.09 29.92
CA GLY A 388 8.30 -15.08 30.47
C GLY A 388 8.93 -13.69 30.43
N PRO A 389 8.14 -12.61 30.21
CA PRO A 389 8.65 -11.26 30.38
C PRO A 389 9.20 -11.12 31.80
N PRO A 390 10.44 -10.62 32.01
CA PRO A 390 10.88 -10.31 33.36
C PRO A 390 9.93 -9.26 33.91
N ARG A 391 9.10 -9.64 34.90
CA ARG A 391 8.18 -8.70 35.57
C ARG A 391 8.91 -7.49 36.16
N CYS A 392 10.24 -7.59 36.35
CA CYS A 392 11.11 -6.51 36.78
C CYS A 392 11.37 -5.42 35.71
N SER A 393 11.28 -5.72 34.40
CA SER A 393 11.42 -4.68 33.34
C SER A 393 10.11 -3.87 33.18
N SER A 394 9.02 -4.33 33.81
CA SER A 394 7.68 -3.74 33.74
C SER A 394 7.43 -2.64 34.77
N TYR A 395 8.34 -2.40 35.72
CA TYR A 395 8.18 -1.28 36.64
C TYR A 395 8.51 0.00 35.87
N PRO A 396 7.57 0.95 35.79
CA PRO A 396 7.80 2.13 35.01
C PRO A 396 8.86 2.95 35.73
N ALA A 397 9.99 3.17 35.07
CA ALA A 397 10.98 4.18 35.45
C ALA A 397 10.39 5.58 35.16
N VAL A 398 9.31 5.92 35.87
CA VAL A 398 8.71 7.26 35.89
C VAL A 398 9.58 8.32 36.61
N PRO A 399 10.55 8.02 37.51
CA PRO A 399 11.15 9.12 38.28
C PRO A 399 12.03 10.10 37.48
N SER A 400 12.67 9.68 36.38
CA SER A 400 13.65 10.54 35.69
C SER A 400 13.09 11.48 34.63
N LEU A 401 11.81 11.35 34.24
CA LEU A 401 11.16 12.30 33.32
C LEU A 401 10.38 13.40 34.06
N CYS A 402 10.05 13.17 35.34
CA CYS A 402 9.20 14.06 36.15
C CYS A 402 9.97 14.83 37.23
N LEU A 403 11.28 15.04 37.08
CA LEU A 403 11.96 16.09 37.85
C LEU A 403 11.56 17.46 37.23
N PRO A 404 11.04 18.40 38.05
CA PRO A 404 10.47 19.64 37.54
C PRO A 404 11.58 20.54 36.98
N GLY A 405 11.50 20.88 35.69
CA GLY A 405 12.19 22.02 35.11
C GLY A 405 13.49 21.73 34.33
N GLY A 406 13.52 22.14 33.05
CA GLY A 406 14.69 22.79 32.45
C GLY A 406 15.79 21.96 31.78
N ASN A 407 15.98 20.68 32.07
CA ASN A 407 17.25 20.00 31.68
C ASN A 407 17.27 19.27 30.33
N PHE A 408 16.34 19.50 29.40
CA PHE A 408 16.44 18.91 28.05
C PHE A 408 17.63 19.43 27.24
N PHE A 409 18.09 20.66 27.54
CA PHE A 409 19.17 21.34 26.82
C PHE A 409 20.53 21.33 27.52
N SER A 410 20.63 20.75 28.73
CA SER A 410 21.92 20.66 29.41
C SER A 410 22.79 19.61 28.72
N LYS A 411 24.06 19.96 28.43
CA LYS A 411 25.05 19.07 27.82
C LYS A 411 25.37 17.86 28.72
N GLU A 412 25.03 17.94 30.00
CA GLU A 412 25.27 16.89 30.97
C GLU A 412 24.22 15.76 30.89
N VAL A 413 24.71 14.54 30.63
CA VAL A 413 23.87 13.34 30.67
C VAL A 413 23.64 12.96 32.14
N PRO A 414 22.38 12.85 32.59
CA PRO A 414 22.12 12.41 33.95
C PRO A 414 22.53 10.94 34.11
N TRP A 415 23.21 10.64 35.22
CA TRP A 415 23.65 9.28 35.59
C TRP A 415 22.52 8.24 35.52
N SER A 416 21.29 8.65 35.81
CA SER A 416 20.10 7.82 35.68
C SER A 416 19.89 7.30 34.26
N SER A 417 20.09 8.12 33.23
CA SER A 417 19.95 7.70 31.83
C SER A 417 20.98 6.64 31.43
N ILE A 418 22.21 6.77 31.93
CA ILE A 418 23.27 5.77 31.70
C ILE A 418 22.89 4.45 32.38
N SER A 419 22.40 4.50 33.62
CA SER A 419 21.97 3.31 34.35
C SER A 419 20.84 2.56 33.61
N PHE A 420 19.80 3.25 33.14
CA PHE A 420 18.71 2.61 32.38
C PHE A 420 19.18 2.04 31.05
N LEU A 421 20.06 2.76 30.33
CA LEU A 421 20.61 2.27 29.07
C LEU A 421 21.42 0.98 29.27
N THR A 422 22.22 0.89 30.33
CA THR A 422 22.98 -0.33 30.64
C THR A 422 22.06 -1.51 30.95
N VAL A 423 20.99 -1.31 31.73
CA VAL A 423 19.99 -2.35 32.03
C VAL A 423 19.34 -2.85 30.73
N TYR A 424 18.92 -1.93 29.85
CA TYR A 424 18.33 -2.31 28.56
C TYR A 424 19.33 -2.99 27.62
N GLY A 425 20.60 -2.57 27.62
CA GLY A 425 21.66 -3.22 26.86
C GLY A 425 21.92 -4.65 27.32
N VAL A 426 21.94 -4.89 28.64
CA VAL A 426 22.08 -6.23 29.22
C VAL A 426 20.86 -7.10 28.90
N GLU A 427 19.64 -6.55 29.03
CA GLU A 427 18.41 -7.26 28.65
C GLU A 427 18.43 -7.67 27.16
N LEU A 428 18.87 -6.76 26.29
CA LEU A 428 19.01 -7.02 24.86
C LEU A 428 20.00 -8.16 24.58
N PHE A 429 21.18 -8.11 25.21
CA PHE A 429 22.21 -9.13 25.04
C PHE A 429 21.75 -10.51 25.54
N LEU A 430 21.07 -10.56 26.68
CA LEU A 430 20.50 -11.80 27.21
C LEU A 430 19.40 -12.39 26.31
N LYS A 431 18.49 -11.56 25.79
CA LYS A 431 17.42 -12.05 24.89
C LYS A 431 17.97 -12.51 23.54
N THR A 432 18.91 -11.77 22.97
CA THR A 432 19.49 -12.11 21.66
C THR A 432 20.29 -13.39 21.71
N THR A 433 21.02 -13.64 22.80
CA THR A 433 21.76 -14.90 23.03
C THR A 433 20.84 -16.07 23.39
N GLY A 434 19.77 -15.83 24.19
CA GLY A 434 18.85 -16.89 24.62
C GLY A 434 17.88 -17.39 23.53
N LEU A 435 17.33 -16.49 22.71
CA LEU A 435 16.40 -16.83 21.61
C LEU A 435 17.13 -17.05 20.27
N GLY A 436 18.37 -16.58 20.16
CA GLY A 436 19.08 -16.46 18.89
C GLY A 436 18.63 -15.23 18.08
N PRO A 437 19.52 -14.67 17.24
CA PRO A 437 19.27 -13.41 16.53
C PRO A 437 18.11 -13.52 15.53
N VAL A 438 17.92 -14.69 14.90
CA VAL A 438 16.87 -14.91 13.89
C VAL A 438 15.47 -14.90 14.50
N GLU A 439 15.28 -15.59 15.63
CA GLU A 439 13.99 -15.63 16.32
C GLU A 439 13.71 -14.32 17.04
N TYR A 440 14.74 -13.70 17.63
CA TYR A 440 14.63 -12.39 18.26
C TYR A 440 14.13 -11.31 17.28
N LEU A 441 14.73 -11.20 16.08
CA LEU A 441 14.34 -10.20 15.07
C LEU A 441 13.01 -10.52 14.36
N SER A 442 12.45 -11.72 14.57
CA SER A 442 11.16 -12.09 13.96
C SER A 442 9.96 -11.37 14.57
N SER A 443 10.08 -10.95 15.84
CA SER A 443 9.04 -10.18 16.54
C SER A 443 9.25 -8.68 16.33
N GLY A 444 8.23 -7.99 15.80
CA GLY A 444 8.29 -6.54 15.57
C GLY A 444 8.58 -5.73 16.85
N TRP A 445 8.11 -6.21 18.01
CA TRP A 445 8.37 -5.57 19.30
C TRP A 445 9.82 -5.71 19.76
N ASN A 446 10.45 -6.85 19.50
CA ASN A 446 11.85 -7.05 19.83
C ASN A 446 12.77 -6.28 18.87
N LEU A 447 12.37 -6.17 17.59
CA LEU A 447 13.04 -5.30 16.61
C LEU A 447 12.97 -3.83 17.01
N PHE A 448 11.83 -3.37 17.53
CA PHE A 448 11.67 -2.02 18.09
C PHE A 448 12.53 -1.81 19.34
N ASP A 449 12.56 -2.77 20.28
CA ASP A 449 13.40 -2.70 21.47
C ASP A 449 14.90 -2.60 21.09
N PHE A 450 15.30 -3.37 20.07
CA PHE A 450 16.65 -3.34 19.50
C PHE A 450 16.97 -2.00 18.83
N SER A 451 16.10 -1.48 17.96
CA SER A 451 16.37 -0.22 17.27
C SER A 451 16.48 0.96 18.26
N VAL A 452 15.61 1.02 19.27
CA VAL A 452 15.63 2.08 20.28
C VAL A 452 16.86 1.97 21.20
N THR A 453 17.26 0.75 21.60
CA THR A 453 18.49 0.58 22.40
C THR A 453 19.73 0.94 21.61
N VAL A 454 19.86 0.46 20.36
CA VAL A 454 21.00 0.78 19.48
C VAL A 454 21.09 2.27 19.20
N LEU A 455 19.95 2.92 18.93
CA LEU A 455 19.91 4.38 18.72
C LEU A 455 20.35 5.14 19.98
N ALA A 456 19.93 4.70 21.17
CA ALA A 456 20.35 5.31 22.44
C ALA A 456 21.87 5.12 22.71
N PHE A 457 22.42 3.94 22.41
CA PHE A 457 23.87 3.72 22.46
C PHE A 457 24.62 4.61 21.47
N LEU A 458 24.14 4.73 20.23
CA LEU A 458 24.74 5.60 19.21
C LEU A 458 24.74 7.07 19.66
N GLY A 459 23.65 7.53 20.28
CA GLY A 459 23.61 8.88 20.87
C GLY A 459 24.64 9.08 21.98
N LEU A 460 24.90 8.06 22.82
CA LEU A 460 25.85 8.16 23.94
C LEU A 460 27.28 8.20 23.42
N VAL A 461 27.59 7.34 22.45
CA VAL A 461 28.88 7.32 21.76
C VAL A 461 29.11 8.65 21.02
N ALA A 462 28.09 9.17 20.34
CA ALA A 462 28.19 10.44 19.62
C ALA A 462 28.46 11.63 20.56
N LEU A 463 27.89 11.63 21.76
CA LEU A 463 28.20 12.63 22.78
C LEU A 463 29.64 12.51 23.27
N ALA A 464 30.13 11.27 23.49
CA ALA A 464 31.50 11.03 23.92
C ALA A 464 32.56 11.52 22.90
N PHE A 465 32.20 11.56 21.62
CA PHE A 465 33.03 12.07 20.52
C PHE A 465 32.71 13.52 20.13
N ASP A 466 31.91 14.26 20.91
CA ASP A 466 31.49 15.65 20.64
C ASP A 466 30.88 15.85 19.22
N LEU A 467 30.17 14.86 18.71
CA LEU A 467 29.48 14.93 17.41
C LEU A 467 28.20 15.78 17.54
N GLY A 468 28.34 17.10 17.47
CA GLY A 468 27.27 18.10 17.62
C GLY A 468 25.90 17.74 17.00
N PRO A 469 25.79 17.38 15.71
CA PRO A 469 24.49 17.14 15.08
C PRO A 469 23.78 15.87 15.57
N LEU A 470 24.50 14.92 16.19
CA LEU A 470 23.92 13.68 16.71
C LEU A 470 23.35 13.83 18.13
N TYR A 471 23.52 15.00 18.77
CA TYR A 471 22.92 15.30 20.07
C TYR A 471 21.39 15.16 20.09
N PHE A 472 20.73 15.39 18.95
CA PHE A 472 19.27 15.20 18.82
C PHE A 472 18.81 13.78 19.20
N ILE A 473 19.65 12.76 19.03
CA ILE A 473 19.33 11.38 19.42
C ILE A 473 19.07 11.27 20.93
N MET A 474 19.75 12.07 21.76
CA MET A 474 19.51 12.14 23.21
C MET A 474 18.20 12.81 23.59
N VAL A 475 17.66 13.66 22.71
CA VAL A 475 16.32 14.25 22.90
C VAL A 475 15.23 13.19 22.72
N LEU A 476 15.48 12.14 21.92
CA LEU A 476 14.56 11.03 21.66
C LEU A 476 14.46 9.99 22.80
N ARG A 477 15.07 10.23 23.97
CA ARG A 477 14.93 9.38 25.18
C ARG A 477 13.50 8.94 25.50
N PRO A 478 12.46 9.80 25.39
CA PRO A 478 11.06 9.40 25.64
C PRO A 478 10.54 8.28 24.73
N LEU A 479 11.17 8.01 23.58
CA LEU A 479 10.79 6.87 22.72
C LEU A 479 10.90 5.52 23.44
N GLN A 480 11.75 5.41 24.46
CA GLN A 480 11.85 4.20 25.29
C GLN A 480 10.56 3.92 26.07
N LEU A 481 9.74 4.94 26.35
CA LEU A 481 8.46 4.78 27.04
C LEU A 481 7.39 4.13 26.15
N LEU A 482 7.56 4.13 24.83
CA LEU A 482 6.66 3.41 23.91
C LEU A 482 6.62 1.91 24.21
N ARG A 483 7.63 1.36 24.90
CA ARG A 483 7.62 -0.02 25.41
C ARG A 483 6.48 -0.30 26.37
N LEU A 484 6.01 0.70 27.12
CA LEU A 484 4.88 0.57 28.03
C LEU A 484 3.57 0.25 27.28
N PHE A 485 3.44 0.70 26.03
CA PHE A 485 2.28 0.38 25.20
C PHE A 485 2.20 -1.12 24.85
N LYS A 486 3.30 -1.88 24.94
CA LYS A 486 3.27 -3.34 24.80
C LYS A 486 2.49 -4.02 25.93
N GLN A 487 2.40 -3.42 27.11
CA GLN A 487 1.82 -4.07 28.29
C GLN A 487 0.30 -4.25 28.16
N LYS A 488 -0.41 -3.28 27.54
CA LYS A 488 -1.87 -3.32 27.40
C LYS A 488 -2.27 -3.86 26.03
N ASN A 489 -3.08 -4.92 26.02
CA ASN A 489 -3.55 -5.57 24.79
C ASN A 489 -4.20 -4.58 23.80
N ARG A 490 -4.93 -3.57 24.30
CA ARG A 490 -5.57 -2.55 23.46
C ARG A 490 -4.56 -1.77 22.60
N TYR A 491 -3.43 -1.35 23.16
CA TYR A 491 -2.42 -0.61 22.40
C TYR A 491 -1.69 -1.49 21.40
N ARG A 492 -1.46 -2.77 21.74
CA ARG A 492 -0.91 -3.75 20.77
C ARG A 492 -1.81 -3.87 19.55
N ASN A 493 -3.11 -4.06 19.74
CA ASN A 493 -4.07 -4.15 18.64
C ASN A 493 -4.07 -2.88 17.75
N VAL A 494 -3.97 -1.69 18.35
CA VAL A 494 -3.91 -0.43 17.60
C VAL A 494 -2.63 -0.32 16.77
N LEU A 495 -1.47 -0.69 17.34
CA LEU A 495 -0.21 -0.63 16.61
C LEU A 495 -0.13 -1.71 15.52
N ASP A 496 -0.60 -2.92 15.79
CA ASP A 496 -0.65 -4.02 14.81
C ASP A 496 -1.52 -3.63 13.61
N THR A 497 -2.72 -3.07 13.86
CA THR A 497 -3.60 -2.55 12.80
C THR A 497 -2.98 -1.34 12.07
N MET A 498 -2.32 -0.43 12.77
CA MET A 498 -1.62 0.69 12.15
C MET A 498 -0.52 0.21 11.19
N PHE A 499 0.31 -0.76 11.58
CA PHE A 499 1.37 -1.30 10.72
C PHE A 499 0.82 -2.13 9.56
N GLU A 500 -0.29 -2.83 9.74
CA GLU A 500 -0.99 -3.53 8.66
C GLU A 500 -1.59 -2.54 7.64
N LEU A 501 -2.11 -1.41 8.12
CA LEU A 501 -2.69 -0.35 7.28
C LEU A 501 -1.65 0.61 6.71
N LEU A 502 -0.44 0.69 7.25
CA LEU A 502 0.61 1.65 6.83
C LEU A 502 0.92 1.59 5.33
N PRO A 503 1.11 0.41 4.69
CA PRO A 503 1.31 0.35 3.25
C PRO A 503 0.10 0.83 2.44
N ARG A 504 -1.11 0.78 3.00
CA ARG A 504 -2.34 1.28 2.36
C ARG A 504 -2.46 2.79 2.51
N MET A 505 -2.10 3.32 3.68
CA MET A 505 -2.06 4.76 3.96
C MET A 505 -0.99 5.46 3.11
N ALA A 506 0.22 4.89 3.02
CA ALA A 506 1.30 5.43 2.18
C ALA A 506 0.98 5.43 0.67
N ARG A 507 0.02 4.60 0.25
CA ARG A 507 -0.50 4.56 -1.13
C ARG A 507 -1.81 5.35 -1.31
N CYS A 508 -2.31 5.98 -0.25
CA CYS A 508 -3.64 6.59 -0.13
C CYS A 508 -4.78 5.79 -0.79
N LEU A 509 -4.96 4.50 -0.40
CA LEU A 509 -6.19 3.64 -0.32
C LEU A 509 -7.11 3.36 -1.54
N PRO A 510 -7.31 2.12 -2.13
CA PRO A 510 -6.71 0.78 -1.87
C PRO A 510 -6.18 0.01 -3.14
N PRO A 511 -5.58 -1.20 -2.96
CA PRO A 511 -6.34 -2.40 -3.32
C PRO A 511 -6.33 -3.53 -2.26
N LEU A 512 -7.50 -4.18 -2.13
CA LEU A 512 -7.87 -5.46 -1.47
C LEU A 512 -7.57 -5.62 0.05
N PRO A 513 -8.56 -6.00 0.88
CA PRO A 513 -8.33 -6.60 2.19
C PRO A 513 -7.62 -7.96 2.05
N PRO A 514 -6.71 -8.39 2.94
CA PRO A 514 -6.69 -9.80 3.32
C PRO A 514 -7.98 -10.01 4.10
N THR A 515 -8.90 -10.78 3.54
CA THR A 515 -10.07 -11.22 4.28
C THR A 515 -9.60 -12.13 5.42
N SER A 516 -9.78 -11.62 6.64
CA SER A 516 -10.11 -12.36 7.85
C SER A 516 -9.56 -13.78 7.97
N SER A 517 -8.56 -13.95 8.83
CA SER A 517 -8.46 -15.19 9.61
C SER A 517 -9.81 -15.45 10.32
N PRO A 518 -10.35 -16.69 10.31
CA PRO A 518 -11.52 -16.99 11.12
C PRO A 518 -11.18 -16.79 12.61
N PRO A 519 -12.17 -16.45 13.47
CA PRO A 519 -11.94 -16.35 14.90
C PRO A 519 -11.49 -17.72 15.46
N PRO A 520 -10.59 -17.75 16.46
CA PRO A 520 -10.22 -19.00 17.12
C PRO A 520 -11.37 -19.39 18.05
N GLY A 521 -12.26 -20.28 17.60
CA GLY A 521 -13.39 -20.68 18.43
C GLY A 521 -14.49 -21.43 17.69
N ALA A 522 -14.17 -22.55 17.06
CA ALA A 522 -15.13 -23.60 16.77
C ALA A 522 -14.37 -24.93 16.73
N GLY A 523 -14.26 -25.57 17.90
CA GLY A 523 -13.82 -26.95 17.96
C GLY A 523 -14.85 -27.83 17.28
N SER A 524 -14.41 -28.62 16.30
CA SER A 524 -15.12 -29.83 15.88
C SER A 524 -14.39 -31.06 16.42
N PRO A 525 -15.13 -32.10 16.86
CA PRO A 525 -14.59 -33.15 17.70
C PRO A 525 -14.10 -34.31 16.84
N PHE A 526 -12.80 -34.38 16.57
CA PHE A 526 -12.19 -35.62 16.10
C PHE A 526 -10.82 -35.77 16.75
N GLY A 527 -10.82 -36.27 17.99
CA GLY A 527 -9.65 -36.88 18.59
C GLY A 527 -9.53 -38.34 18.09
N PRO A 528 -8.31 -38.84 17.81
CA PRO A 528 -8.11 -40.25 17.55
C PRO A 528 -8.30 -41.02 18.87
N GLY A 529 -9.31 -41.89 18.89
CA GLY A 529 -9.57 -42.78 20.02
C GLY A 529 -8.39 -43.73 20.25
N THR A 530 -7.56 -43.41 21.24
CA THR A 530 -6.67 -44.37 21.88
C THR A 530 -7.47 -45.21 22.86
N VAL A 531 -7.58 -46.51 22.56
CA VAL A 531 -8.09 -47.57 23.42
C VAL A 531 -7.31 -47.57 24.76
N PRO A 532 -7.97 -47.49 25.94
CA PRO A 532 -7.29 -47.71 27.21
C PRO A 532 -7.24 -49.22 27.52
N PRO A 533 -6.14 -49.75 28.10
CA PRO A 533 -6.14 -51.10 28.62
C PRO A 533 -6.88 -51.14 29.96
N ALA A 534 -7.71 -52.16 30.11
CA ALA A 534 -8.33 -52.54 31.37
C ALA A 534 -7.27 -52.93 32.41
N GLY A 535 -7.46 -52.56 33.68
CA GLY A 535 -6.82 -53.29 34.77
C GLY A 535 -6.57 -52.55 36.08
N ARG A 536 -7.45 -52.83 37.05
CA ARG A 536 -7.21 -53.01 38.50
C ARG A 536 -7.01 -51.80 39.43
N ARG A 537 -8.10 -51.52 40.15
CA ARG A 537 -8.24 -51.52 41.63
C ARG A 537 -6.96 -51.31 42.45
N LEU A 538 -6.91 -50.22 43.22
CA LEU A 538 -7.33 -50.16 44.62
C LEU A 538 -7.69 -48.72 44.99
#